data_AF-A0A916CPL1-F1
#
_entry.id   AF-A0A916CPL1-F1
#
_cell.length_a   1.000
_cell.length_b   1.000
_cell.length_c   1.000
_cell.angle_alpha   90.00
_cell.angle_beta   90.00
_cell.angle_gamma   90.00
#
_symmetry.space_group_name_H-M   'P 1'
#
loop_
_entity.id
_entity.type
_entity.pdbx_description
1 polymer ?
#
loop_
_entity_poly.entity_id
_entity_poly.type
_entity_poly.pdbx_seq_one_letter_code
_entity_poly.pdbx_strand_id
1 'polypeptide(L)'
;LGDSTLRFEIASPLTDAPQIEQINSPADLDATLSHGTLSMTLSNTHLPRIAVRTAARTWQVPFAQDALAIGRDAANDIALDSPKVSRKHARIERRGDAFVLRDLNSTNGTWVGAQRVQEYTLNDGDSIRIGDARLVFKRGFQTEDLTMVDHATFVEMPGKKGGRRPVVIVPGMMGSELWRGSERYWPNPRYLFTNPEKFAYSEQNTFEPRGLVSEVVIVPNLVKLEQYGRLGDYFEEGLGYERGKNLFEFAYDWRQDVRISARQLGEAIEQWKIKPPLILIAHSLGCLVSRYFVERAGGKNKVERLLLVGGPHYGVPQSLPGLLYGQGLLPFGLLGERVRQVLITMPSAYQILPTFPCIYDQNNQAIDVLENETWVAEKQRPLIRLAREFRQELGTHSSVPTVSIFGYGLKTTTGARVQRNAEGQWQKVEFTYDTGGDDTIPDNSTVMEESEIHPVEQHHGSLYVDNDVKMRLKLELTR
;
A
#
# COMPACT_ATOMS: atom_id res chain seq x y z
N LEU A 1 28.69 17.95 10.00
CA LEU A 1 29.45 19.08 9.42
C LEU A 1 29.43 20.21 10.44
N GLY A 2 30.59 20.75 10.86
CA GLY A 2 30.78 21.94 11.71
C GLY A 2 29.70 22.23 12.78
N ASP A 3 30.03 22.01 14.06
CA ASP A 3 29.24 22.35 15.27
C ASP A 3 27.74 22.00 15.28
N SER A 4 27.29 21.18 14.32
CA SER A 4 25.90 20.80 14.18
C SER A 4 25.64 19.49 14.91
N THR A 5 24.87 19.56 15.99
CA THR A 5 24.34 18.39 16.71
C THR A 5 23.06 17.93 16.03
N LEU A 6 23.07 16.74 15.40
CA LEU A 6 21.85 16.08 14.95
C LEU A 6 21.09 15.55 16.17
N ARG A 7 19.93 16.13 16.48
CA ARG A 7 19.00 15.58 17.49
C ARG A 7 18.13 14.51 16.85
N PHE A 8 18.25 13.28 17.35
CA PHE A 8 17.27 12.22 17.12
C PHE A 8 16.33 12.20 18.33
N GLU A 9 15.04 12.53 18.13
CA GLU A 9 14.01 12.28 19.14
C GLU A 9 13.33 10.94 18.84
N ILE A 10 13.42 10.02 19.79
CA ILE A 10 12.55 8.84 19.84
C ILE A 10 11.19 9.35 20.30
N ALA A 11 10.21 9.39 19.41
CA ALA A 11 8.89 9.93 19.72
C ALA A 11 8.24 9.14 20.86
N SER A 12 7.92 9.83 21.96
CA SER A 12 6.93 9.37 22.96
C SER A 12 5.51 9.47 22.36
N PRO A 13 4.54 8.66 22.82
CA PRO A 13 3.24 8.57 22.17
C PRO A 13 2.50 9.91 22.23
N LEU A 14 2.06 10.40 21.06
CA LEU A 14 1.30 11.63 20.88
C LEU A 14 -0.03 11.56 21.65
N THR A 15 -0.04 12.06 22.88
CA THR A 15 -1.24 12.57 23.56
C THR A 15 -1.41 14.03 23.14
N ASP A 16 -2.20 14.23 22.09
CA ASP A 16 -3.17 15.31 21.90
C ASP A 16 -3.56 15.36 20.43
N ALA A 17 -4.85 15.59 20.15
CA ALA A 17 -5.34 15.77 18.79
C ALA A 17 -4.56 16.91 18.12
N PRO A 18 -4.14 16.78 16.85
CA PRO A 18 -3.35 17.82 16.20
C PRO A 18 -4.15 19.12 16.17
N GLN A 19 -3.65 20.16 16.84
CA GLN A 19 -4.16 21.51 16.64
C GLN A 19 -3.89 21.89 15.19
N ILE A 20 -4.96 22.11 14.43
CA ILE A 20 -4.92 22.52 13.03
C ILE A 20 -4.46 23.98 13.02
N GLU A 21 -3.18 24.24 12.72
CA GLU A 21 -2.77 25.58 12.30
C GLU A 21 -3.33 25.84 10.89
N GLN A 22 -4.09 26.92 10.76
CA GLN A 22 -4.73 27.28 9.50
C GLN A 22 -3.73 28.08 8.64
N ILE A 23 -2.98 27.41 7.76
CA ILE A 23 -2.07 28.06 6.82
C ILE A 23 -2.87 28.71 5.68
N ASN A 24 -2.93 30.05 5.69
CA ASN A 24 -3.68 30.83 4.71
C ASN A 24 -2.78 31.65 3.76
N SER A 25 -1.46 31.69 3.98
CA SER A 25 -0.52 32.45 3.16
C SER A 25 0.70 31.62 2.72
N PRO A 26 1.41 32.04 1.64
CA PRO A 26 2.70 31.45 1.27
C PRO A 26 3.77 31.53 2.37
N ALA A 27 3.73 32.53 3.25
CA ALA A 27 4.68 32.69 4.34
C ALA A 27 4.45 31.67 5.46
N ASP A 28 3.18 31.39 5.79
CA ASP A 28 2.81 30.34 6.75
C ASP A 28 3.21 28.96 6.22
N LEU A 29 3.03 28.74 4.90
CA LEU A 29 3.48 27.52 4.23
C LEU A 29 5.00 27.32 4.38
N ASP A 30 5.80 28.36 4.11
CA ASP A 30 7.26 28.28 4.23
C ASP A 30 7.71 28.04 5.68
N ALA A 31 7.04 28.64 6.67
CA ALA A 31 7.32 28.44 8.09
C ALA A 31 7.07 26.98 8.52
N THR A 32 5.90 26.42 8.24
CA THR A 32 5.61 25.03 8.67
C THR A 32 6.41 23.99 7.90
N LEU A 33 6.69 24.18 6.61
CA LEU A 33 7.54 23.26 5.85
C LEU A 33 8.98 23.24 6.42
N SER A 34 9.45 24.36 6.97
CA SER A 34 10.80 24.46 7.58
C SER A 34 10.94 23.76 8.94
N HIS A 35 9.82 23.46 9.62
CA HIS A 35 9.78 22.84 10.95
C HIS A 35 9.27 21.39 10.95
N GLY A 36 8.89 20.87 9.79
CA GLY A 36 8.27 19.57 9.64
C GLY A 36 9.23 18.39 9.62
N THR A 37 9.05 17.42 10.54
CA THR A 37 9.82 16.18 10.57
C THR A 37 9.11 15.05 9.81
N LEU A 38 9.82 14.38 8.90
CA LEU A 38 9.36 13.15 8.26
C LEU A 38 9.75 11.95 9.12
N SER A 39 8.76 11.20 9.58
CA SER A 39 9.01 9.94 10.30
C SER A 39 9.24 8.81 9.31
N MET A 40 10.37 8.12 9.45
CA MET A 40 10.63 6.87 8.75
C MET A 40 11.14 5.86 9.78
N THR A 41 10.44 4.75 9.93
CA THR A 41 10.92 3.65 10.77
C THR A 41 11.86 2.79 9.95
N LEU A 42 13.12 2.70 10.38
CA LEU A 42 14.06 1.71 9.86
C LEU A 42 13.75 0.38 10.56
N SER A 43 12.98 -0.46 9.90
CA SER A 43 12.62 -1.78 10.41
C SER A 43 13.87 -2.68 10.42
N ASN A 44 14.22 -3.24 11.59
CA ASN A 44 15.32 -4.20 11.70
C ASN A 44 14.90 -5.51 11.03
N THR A 45 15.25 -5.64 9.75
CA THR A 45 14.80 -6.71 8.86
C THR A 45 15.82 -7.85 8.74
N HIS A 46 16.97 -7.74 9.43
CA HIS A 46 18.10 -8.67 9.34
C HIS A 46 17.88 -10.00 10.07
N LEU A 47 16.98 -10.04 11.07
CA LEU A 47 16.77 -11.24 11.88
C LEU A 47 15.59 -12.09 11.40
N PRO A 48 15.68 -13.42 11.55
CA PRO A 48 14.57 -14.32 11.29
C PRO A 48 13.37 -14.00 12.18
N ARG A 49 12.17 -14.02 11.60
CA ARG A 49 10.90 -13.73 12.29
C ARG A 49 9.71 -14.37 11.57
N ILE A 50 8.60 -14.46 12.30
CA ILE A 50 7.29 -14.81 11.77
C ILE A 50 6.40 -13.57 11.81
N ALA A 51 5.94 -13.09 10.66
CA ALA A 51 4.83 -12.14 10.62
C ALA A 51 3.52 -12.92 10.72
N VAL A 52 2.61 -12.50 11.61
CA VAL A 52 1.35 -13.18 11.91
C VAL A 52 0.21 -12.22 11.64
N ARG A 53 -0.79 -12.65 10.87
CA ARG A 53 -2.04 -11.93 10.64
C ARG A 53 -3.22 -12.79 11.08
N THR A 54 -4.08 -12.20 11.90
CA THR A 54 -5.41 -12.71 12.23
C THR A 54 -6.47 -11.68 11.84
N ALA A 55 -7.75 -11.98 12.07
CA ALA A 55 -8.82 -10.99 11.90
C ALA A 55 -8.72 -9.82 12.90
N ALA A 56 -8.04 -10.01 14.04
CA ALA A 56 -7.98 -9.02 15.10
C ALA A 56 -6.78 -8.08 14.99
N ARG A 57 -5.63 -8.58 14.50
CA ARG A 57 -4.40 -7.79 14.37
C ARG A 57 -3.36 -8.47 13.50
N THR A 58 -2.36 -7.68 13.10
CA THR A 58 -1.11 -8.11 12.48
C THR A 58 0.06 -7.77 13.41
N TRP A 59 0.99 -8.71 13.61
CA TRP A 59 2.20 -8.51 14.43
C TRP A 59 3.35 -9.39 13.94
N GLN A 60 4.54 -9.24 14.52
CA GLN A 60 5.68 -10.12 14.25
C GLN A 60 6.26 -10.72 15.53
N VAL A 61 6.81 -11.93 15.41
CA VAL A 61 7.51 -12.64 16.49
C VAL A 61 8.92 -12.98 16.00
N PRO A 62 9.99 -12.39 16.58
CA PRO A 62 11.35 -12.75 16.24
C PRO A 62 11.73 -14.12 16.78
N PHE A 63 12.69 -14.79 16.15
CA PHE A 63 13.30 -16.00 16.71
C PHE A 63 14.29 -15.62 17.81
N ALA A 64 13.79 -15.45 19.04
CA ALA A 64 14.63 -15.25 20.23
C ALA A 64 15.27 -16.56 20.75
N GLN A 65 14.74 -17.70 20.32
CA GLN A 65 15.17 -19.06 20.68
C GLN A 65 15.23 -19.92 19.41
N ASP A 66 15.83 -21.12 19.51
CA ASP A 66 15.90 -22.07 18.40
C ASP A 66 14.56 -22.72 18.04
N ALA A 67 13.47 -22.40 18.74
CA ALA A 67 12.15 -22.84 18.34
C ALA A 67 11.05 -21.90 18.79
N LEU A 68 9.96 -21.86 18.01
CA LEU A 68 8.71 -21.17 18.33
C LEU A 68 7.56 -22.17 18.31
N ALA A 69 6.81 -22.25 19.40
CA ALA A 69 5.56 -23.00 19.49
C ALA A 69 4.38 -22.15 19.00
N ILE A 70 3.46 -22.80 18.30
CA ILE A 70 2.25 -22.18 17.74
C ILE A 70 1.03 -22.98 18.21
N GLY A 71 0.02 -22.28 18.72
CA GLY A 71 -1.23 -22.93 19.13
C GLY A 71 -2.21 -21.98 19.78
N ARG A 72 -3.39 -22.49 20.14
CA ARG A 72 -4.41 -21.69 20.82
C ARG A 72 -4.11 -21.43 22.30
N ASP A 73 -3.33 -22.31 22.92
CA ASP A 73 -2.96 -22.10 24.32
C ASP A 73 -2.09 -20.84 24.44
N ALA A 74 -2.37 -19.99 25.43
CA ALA A 74 -1.66 -18.74 25.65
C ALA A 74 -0.19 -18.97 26.06
N ALA A 75 0.18 -20.19 26.44
CA ALA A 75 1.54 -20.60 26.75
C ALA A 75 2.44 -20.81 25.50
N ASN A 76 1.89 -20.76 24.27
CA ASN A 76 2.71 -20.83 23.06
C ASN A 76 3.32 -19.46 22.73
N ASP A 77 4.49 -19.46 22.09
CA ASP A 77 5.16 -18.23 21.64
C ASP A 77 4.30 -17.44 20.63
N ILE A 78 3.58 -18.16 19.77
CA ILE A 78 2.55 -17.61 18.87
C ILE A 78 1.19 -18.17 19.30
N ALA A 79 0.51 -17.39 20.16
CA ALA A 79 -0.85 -17.68 20.60
C ALA A 79 -1.88 -17.24 19.54
N LEU A 80 -2.67 -18.19 19.04
CA LEU A 80 -3.72 -17.96 18.04
C LEU A 80 -5.09 -18.26 18.65
N ASP A 81 -5.83 -17.21 19.02
CA ASP A 81 -7.17 -17.36 19.58
C ASP A 81 -8.21 -17.70 18.50
N SER A 82 -8.28 -18.98 18.13
CA SER A 82 -9.31 -19.50 17.23
C SER A 82 -9.63 -20.96 17.57
N PRO A 83 -10.93 -21.33 17.66
CA PRO A 83 -11.33 -22.71 17.93
C PRO A 83 -10.84 -23.69 16.86
N LYS A 84 -10.45 -23.21 15.68
CA LYS A 84 -9.85 -24.03 14.61
C LYS A 84 -8.37 -24.37 14.87
N VAL A 85 -7.78 -23.87 15.94
CA VAL A 85 -6.38 -24.09 16.31
C VAL A 85 -6.30 -24.99 17.55
N SER A 86 -5.60 -26.12 17.44
CA SER A 86 -5.25 -27.00 18.56
C SER A 86 -4.44 -26.26 19.64
N ARG A 87 -4.56 -26.70 20.90
CA ARG A 87 -3.84 -26.08 22.04
C ARG A 87 -2.33 -25.96 21.79
N LYS A 88 -1.72 -27.03 21.29
CA LYS A 88 -0.38 -27.06 20.70
C LYS A 88 -0.58 -27.54 19.26
N HIS A 89 -0.36 -26.68 18.28
CA HIS A 89 -0.74 -26.94 16.89
C HIS A 89 0.46 -27.28 16.03
N ALA A 90 1.47 -26.42 16.05
CA ALA A 90 2.68 -26.56 15.28
C ALA A 90 3.88 -26.02 16.06
N ARG A 91 5.07 -26.31 15.57
CA ARG A 91 6.32 -25.73 16.05
C ARG A 91 7.22 -25.43 14.86
N ILE A 92 7.96 -24.34 14.93
CA ILE A 92 9.04 -24.05 14.00
C ILE A 92 10.35 -24.22 14.76
N GLU A 93 11.24 -25.05 14.24
CA GLU A 93 12.53 -25.36 14.85
C GLU A 93 13.67 -24.95 13.93
N ARG A 94 14.65 -24.23 14.46
CA ARG A 94 15.90 -23.93 13.77
C ARG A 94 16.81 -25.17 13.84
N ARG A 95 17.36 -25.56 12.69
CA ARG A 95 18.27 -26.70 12.52
C ARG A 95 19.46 -26.24 11.68
N GLY A 96 20.53 -25.81 12.36
CA GLY A 96 21.62 -25.10 11.69
C GLY A 96 21.09 -23.82 11.05
N ASP A 97 21.20 -23.72 9.73
CA ASP A 97 20.76 -22.54 8.97
C ASP A 97 19.35 -22.68 8.38
N ALA A 98 18.71 -23.84 8.56
CA ALA A 98 17.35 -24.12 8.08
C ALA A 98 16.32 -23.96 9.21
N PHE A 99 15.09 -23.64 8.83
CA PHE A 99 13.93 -23.59 9.72
C PHE A 99 12.92 -24.64 9.29
N VAL A 100 12.51 -25.51 10.21
CA VAL A 100 11.61 -26.63 9.92
C VAL A 100 10.31 -26.43 10.67
N LEU A 101 9.21 -26.28 9.92
CA LEU A 101 7.85 -26.28 10.41
C LEU A 101 7.38 -27.72 10.63
N ARG A 102 6.83 -28.00 11.81
CA ARG A 102 6.26 -29.30 12.18
C ARG A 102 4.86 -29.14 12.72
N ASP A 103 3.92 -29.87 12.15
CA ASP A 103 2.58 -30.04 12.72
C ASP A 103 2.65 -31.01 13.91
N LEU A 104 1.93 -30.72 14.99
CA LEU A 104 1.93 -31.52 16.23
C LEU A 104 0.68 -32.41 16.33
N ASN A 105 0.31 -33.05 15.21
CA ASN A 105 -0.92 -33.83 15.04
C ASN A 105 -2.16 -32.97 15.33
N SER A 106 -2.18 -31.77 14.75
CA SER A 106 -3.28 -30.83 14.92
C SER A 106 -4.55 -31.33 14.24
N THR A 107 -5.70 -30.89 14.73
CA THR A 107 -7.01 -31.34 14.22
C THR A 107 -7.26 -30.88 12.78
N ASN A 108 -6.91 -29.63 12.46
CA ASN A 108 -7.19 -29.02 11.15
C ASN A 108 -5.96 -28.97 10.21
N GLY A 109 -4.79 -29.39 10.70
CA GLY A 109 -3.55 -29.41 9.95
C GLY A 109 -2.91 -28.04 9.75
N THR A 110 -1.62 -28.10 9.43
CA THR A 110 -0.79 -26.97 9.02
C THR A 110 -0.60 -26.97 7.50
N TRP A 111 -0.68 -25.80 6.87
CA TRP A 111 -0.60 -25.66 5.41
C TRP A 111 0.49 -24.66 5.02
N VAL A 112 1.25 -24.96 3.97
CA VAL A 112 2.18 -24.03 3.30
C VAL A 112 1.71 -23.86 1.87
N GLY A 113 1.30 -22.64 1.50
CA GLY A 113 0.54 -22.41 0.28
C GLY A 113 -0.72 -23.29 0.22
N ALA A 114 -0.85 -24.09 -0.85
CA ALA A 114 -1.96 -25.04 -1.03
C ALA A 114 -1.68 -26.43 -0.41
N GLN A 115 -0.46 -26.70 0.07
CA GLN A 115 -0.06 -28.03 0.52
C GLN A 115 -0.23 -28.19 2.04
N ARG A 116 -0.94 -29.24 2.49
CA ARG A 116 -0.94 -29.65 3.89
C ARG A 116 0.37 -30.36 4.21
N VAL A 117 1.02 -29.98 5.30
CA VAL A 117 2.36 -30.49 5.67
C VAL A 117 2.38 -31.05 7.08
N GLN A 118 3.12 -32.15 7.27
CA GLN A 118 3.47 -32.65 8.60
C GLN A 118 4.83 -32.09 9.05
N GLU A 119 5.78 -32.04 8.12
CA GLU A 119 7.11 -31.44 8.28
C GLU A 119 7.46 -30.72 6.98
N TYR A 120 8.01 -29.51 7.07
CA TYR A 120 8.36 -28.68 5.92
C TYR A 120 9.56 -27.78 6.23
N THR A 121 10.54 -27.71 5.33
CA THR A 121 11.68 -26.78 5.48
C THR A 121 11.29 -25.44 4.86
N LEU A 122 11.18 -24.41 5.70
CA LEU A 122 10.71 -23.08 5.32
C LEU A 122 11.76 -22.33 4.47
N ASN A 123 11.28 -21.74 3.39
CA ASN A 123 11.98 -20.76 2.58
C ASN A 123 11.46 -19.35 2.89
N ASP A 124 12.28 -18.34 2.60
CA ASP A 124 11.91 -16.95 2.81
C ASP A 124 10.64 -16.58 2.01
N GLY A 125 9.70 -15.91 2.67
CA GLY A 125 8.42 -15.52 2.08
C GLY A 125 7.35 -16.62 2.07
N ASP A 126 7.62 -17.81 2.60
CA ASP A 126 6.62 -18.87 2.69
C ASP A 126 5.42 -18.45 3.55
N SER A 127 4.23 -18.64 2.98
CA SER A 127 2.96 -18.37 3.64
C SER A 127 2.41 -19.65 4.27
N ILE A 128 2.33 -19.65 5.60
CA ILE A 128 1.80 -20.72 6.44
C ILE A 128 0.36 -20.38 6.84
N ARG A 129 -0.56 -21.33 6.75
CA ARG A 129 -1.95 -21.18 7.21
C ARG A 129 -2.27 -22.18 8.32
N ILE A 130 -2.75 -21.66 9.45
CA ILE A 130 -3.15 -22.40 10.64
C ILE A 130 -4.50 -21.86 11.11
N GLY A 131 -5.56 -22.67 10.98
CA GLY A 131 -6.93 -22.19 11.22
C GLY A 131 -7.27 -21.01 10.30
N ASP A 132 -7.64 -19.88 10.91
CA ASP A 132 -7.94 -18.62 10.23
C ASP A 132 -6.74 -17.66 10.15
N ALA A 133 -5.61 -18.03 10.77
CA ALA A 133 -4.40 -17.21 10.78
C ALA A 133 -3.52 -17.46 9.55
N ARG A 134 -2.89 -16.39 9.06
CA ARG A 134 -1.86 -16.44 8.01
C ARG A 134 -0.55 -15.97 8.61
N LEU A 135 0.49 -16.76 8.45
CA LEU A 135 1.83 -16.51 8.96
C LEU A 135 2.79 -16.44 7.77
N VAL A 136 3.77 -15.55 7.80
CA VAL A 136 4.81 -15.43 6.77
C VAL A 136 6.15 -15.61 7.45
N PHE A 137 6.92 -16.60 6.99
CA PHE A 137 8.30 -16.75 7.44
C PHE A 137 9.18 -15.75 6.73
N LYS A 138 9.95 -15.00 7.53
CA LYS A 138 10.95 -14.05 7.05
C LYS A 138 12.29 -14.48 7.61
N ARG A 139 13.18 -14.96 6.76
CA ARG A 139 14.52 -15.43 7.14
C ARG A 139 15.40 -14.29 7.65
N GLY A 140 15.07 -13.06 7.28
CA GLY A 140 15.94 -11.91 7.41
C GLY A 140 17.00 -11.93 6.31
N PHE A 141 17.55 -10.77 5.99
CA PHE A 141 18.50 -10.59 4.89
C PHE A 141 19.57 -9.57 5.26
N GLN A 142 20.73 -9.67 4.64
CA GLN A 142 21.74 -8.61 4.60
C GLN A 142 21.52 -7.74 3.36
N THR A 143 22.09 -6.53 3.33
CA THR A 143 21.88 -5.61 2.21
C THR A 143 22.39 -6.18 0.88
N GLU A 144 23.42 -7.01 0.92
CA GLU A 144 23.99 -7.70 -0.23
C GLU A 144 22.97 -8.66 -0.88
N ASP A 145 22.09 -9.27 -0.07
CA ASP A 145 21.03 -10.17 -0.52
C ASP A 145 19.96 -9.45 -1.37
N LEU A 146 19.92 -8.11 -1.38
CA LEU A 146 19.01 -7.34 -2.24
C LEU A 146 19.51 -7.30 -3.69
N THR A 147 20.80 -7.47 -3.92
CA THR A 147 21.38 -7.42 -5.26
C THR A 147 21.49 -8.81 -5.87
N MET A 148 21.66 -8.89 -7.18
CA MET A 148 22.05 -10.11 -7.89
C MET A 148 23.58 -10.22 -8.06
N VAL A 149 24.36 -9.36 -7.40
CA VAL A 149 25.83 -9.30 -7.56
C VAL A 149 26.50 -10.27 -6.58
N ASP A 150 26.63 -11.50 -7.09
CA ASP A 150 27.51 -12.62 -6.67
C ASP A 150 27.02 -13.63 -5.62
N HIS A 151 26.49 -14.75 -6.11
CA HIS A 151 27.15 -16.07 -5.97
C HIS A 151 26.64 -16.99 -7.10
N ALA A 152 27.47 -17.18 -8.13
CA ALA A 152 27.51 -18.37 -8.98
C ALA A 152 26.17 -19.04 -9.36
N THR A 153 25.13 -18.30 -9.79
CA THR A 153 23.89 -18.93 -10.28
C THR A 153 23.17 -18.14 -11.38
N PHE A 154 23.94 -17.61 -12.34
CA PHE A 154 23.48 -17.58 -13.73
C PHE A 154 24.57 -18.21 -14.60
N VAL A 155 24.96 -19.45 -14.27
CA VAL A 155 25.14 -20.40 -15.37
C VAL A 155 23.79 -20.44 -16.05
N GLU A 156 23.72 -20.15 -17.35
CA GLU A 156 22.57 -20.47 -18.17
C GLU A 156 22.10 -21.87 -17.75
N MET A 157 21.01 -21.95 -16.97
CA MET A 157 20.47 -23.25 -16.60
C MET A 157 20.15 -23.95 -17.93
N PRO A 158 20.80 -25.08 -18.25
CA PRO A 158 20.62 -25.72 -19.54
C PRO A 158 19.14 -26.10 -19.69
N GLY A 159 18.39 -25.33 -20.48
CA GLY A 159 16.96 -25.55 -20.72
C GLY A 159 15.99 -24.39 -20.46
N LYS A 160 16.34 -23.34 -19.70
CA LYS A 160 15.46 -22.14 -19.56
C LYS A 160 15.70 -21.16 -20.71
N LYS A 161 15.19 -21.47 -21.91
CA LYS A 161 15.08 -20.52 -23.04
C LYS A 161 14.00 -19.48 -22.77
N GLY A 162 14.28 -18.44 -21.99
CA GLY A 162 13.35 -17.33 -21.80
C GLY A 162 14.01 -16.17 -21.07
N GLY A 163 14.00 -14.97 -21.66
CA GLY A 163 14.48 -13.75 -21.01
C GLY A 163 13.64 -13.37 -19.77
N ARG A 164 14.11 -12.39 -18.99
CA ARG A 164 13.38 -11.85 -17.82
C ARG A 164 11.95 -11.48 -18.18
N ARG A 165 11.00 -11.78 -17.28
CA ARG A 165 9.60 -11.38 -17.44
C ARG A 165 9.49 -9.86 -17.46
N PRO A 166 8.76 -9.26 -18.43
CA PRO A 166 8.52 -7.83 -18.42
C PRO A 166 7.77 -7.41 -17.15
N VAL A 167 8.20 -6.30 -16.55
CA VAL A 167 7.59 -5.68 -15.37
C VAL A 167 7.01 -4.33 -15.77
N VAL A 168 5.78 -4.05 -15.34
CA VAL A 168 5.19 -2.71 -15.43
C VAL A 168 4.94 -2.19 -14.01
N ILE A 169 5.53 -1.05 -13.69
CA ILE A 169 5.28 -0.31 -12.45
C ILE A 169 4.07 0.61 -12.65
N VAL A 170 3.08 0.50 -11.76
CA VAL A 170 1.87 1.32 -11.75
C VAL A 170 1.83 2.10 -10.43
N PRO A 171 2.07 3.42 -10.45
CA PRO A 171 2.19 4.22 -9.24
C PRO A 171 0.82 4.44 -8.57
N GLY A 172 0.86 4.94 -7.34
CA GLY A 172 -0.30 5.43 -6.60
C GLY A 172 -0.78 6.82 -6.99
N MET A 173 -1.73 7.33 -6.22
CA MET A 173 -2.19 8.72 -6.34
C MET A 173 -1.00 9.65 -6.16
N MET A 174 -0.90 10.68 -7.00
CA MET A 174 0.22 11.64 -7.00
C MET A 174 1.59 11.03 -7.39
N GLY A 175 1.63 9.80 -7.91
CA GLY A 175 2.89 9.16 -8.29
C GLY A 175 3.34 9.38 -9.74
N SER A 176 2.53 10.04 -10.57
CA SER A 176 2.89 10.44 -11.94
C SER A 176 3.07 11.94 -12.04
N GLU A 177 4.07 12.40 -12.79
CA GLU A 177 4.20 13.82 -13.11
C GLU A 177 3.04 14.29 -13.99
N LEU A 178 2.50 15.48 -13.72
CA LEU A 178 1.37 16.03 -14.49
C LEU A 178 1.79 17.32 -15.19
N TRP A 179 1.56 17.38 -16.49
CA TRP A 179 2.00 18.46 -17.37
C TRP A 179 0.85 19.05 -18.19
N ARG A 180 1.02 20.31 -18.59
CA ARG A 180 0.17 20.97 -19.59
C ARG A 180 1.06 21.75 -20.55
N GLY A 181 1.14 21.28 -21.79
CA GLY A 181 2.10 21.82 -22.76
C GLY A 181 3.53 21.67 -22.24
N SER A 182 4.20 22.80 -21.99
CA SER A 182 5.57 22.83 -21.44
C SER A 182 5.64 23.03 -19.94
N GLU A 183 4.52 23.27 -19.25
CA GLU A 183 4.50 23.55 -17.81
C GLU A 183 4.25 22.27 -17.01
N ARG A 184 5.11 22.01 -16.01
CA ARG A 184 4.94 20.89 -15.06
C ARG A 184 4.18 21.37 -13.83
N TYR A 185 3.00 20.82 -13.63
CA TYR A 185 2.11 21.15 -12.52
C TYR A 185 2.45 20.32 -11.28
N TRP A 186 2.67 19.02 -11.45
CA TRP A 186 3.06 18.09 -10.37
C TRP A 186 4.42 17.44 -10.71
N PRO A 187 5.40 17.37 -9.79
CA PRO A 187 5.29 17.25 -8.32
C PRO A 187 5.57 18.51 -7.48
N ASN A 188 5.15 19.70 -7.92
CA ASN A 188 5.38 20.92 -7.14
C ASN A 188 4.21 21.21 -6.18
N PRO A 189 4.31 20.90 -4.86
CA PRO A 189 3.21 21.11 -3.92
C PRO A 189 2.82 22.58 -3.77
N ARG A 190 3.77 23.52 -3.94
CA ARG A 190 3.48 24.96 -3.90
C ARG A 190 2.53 25.37 -5.03
N TYR A 191 2.65 24.77 -6.20
CA TYR A 191 1.79 25.08 -7.33
C TYR A 191 0.33 24.64 -7.03
N LEU A 192 0.16 23.46 -6.45
CA LEU A 192 -1.14 22.95 -6.00
C LEU A 192 -1.76 23.82 -4.90
N PHE A 193 -0.95 24.27 -3.95
CA PHE A 193 -1.42 25.21 -2.93
C PHE A 193 -1.87 26.54 -3.53
N THR A 194 -1.07 27.12 -4.42
CA THR A 194 -1.30 28.49 -4.90
C THR A 194 -2.41 28.57 -5.95
N ASN A 195 -2.66 27.50 -6.71
CA ASN A 195 -3.60 27.48 -7.84
C ASN A 195 -4.52 26.22 -7.84
N PRO A 196 -5.30 25.95 -6.77
CA PRO A 196 -6.12 24.73 -6.68
C PRO A 196 -7.15 24.62 -7.81
N GLU A 197 -7.70 25.73 -8.29
CA GLU A 197 -8.64 25.77 -9.41
C GLU A 197 -8.04 25.25 -10.72
N LYS A 198 -6.73 25.41 -10.94
CA LYS A 198 -6.06 24.87 -12.12
C LYS A 198 -5.82 23.36 -12.01
N PHE A 199 -5.73 22.83 -10.79
CA PHE A 199 -5.61 21.39 -10.50
C PHE A 199 -6.93 20.65 -10.40
N ALA A 200 -8.05 21.35 -10.25
CA ALA A 200 -9.36 20.74 -10.24
C ALA A 200 -9.55 19.86 -11.49
N TYR A 201 -10.05 18.65 -11.32
CA TYR A 201 -10.29 17.75 -12.44
C TYR A 201 -11.61 18.10 -13.14
N SER A 202 -11.58 18.10 -14.47
CA SER A 202 -12.75 18.02 -15.33
C SER A 202 -12.36 17.35 -16.65
N GLU A 203 -13.35 16.89 -17.42
CA GLU A 203 -13.08 16.29 -18.74
C GLU A 203 -12.41 17.28 -19.71
N GLN A 204 -12.62 18.60 -19.51
CA GLN A 204 -11.96 19.66 -20.27
C GLN A 204 -10.63 20.11 -19.64
N ASN A 205 -10.31 19.68 -18.42
CA ASN A 205 -9.14 20.10 -17.64
C ASN A 205 -8.29 18.89 -17.21
N THR A 206 -7.84 18.11 -18.19
CA THR A 206 -6.93 16.97 -18.00
C THR A 206 -5.46 17.41 -17.99
N PHE A 207 -4.58 16.56 -17.47
CA PHE A 207 -3.13 16.73 -17.61
C PHE A 207 -2.54 15.61 -18.47
N GLU A 208 -1.42 15.92 -19.10
CA GLU A 208 -0.58 14.94 -19.77
C GLU A 208 0.36 14.31 -18.72
N PRO A 209 0.25 13.00 -18.45
CA PRO A 209 1.18 12.31 -17.57
C PRO A 209 2.53 12.08 -18.26
N ARG A 210 3.65 12.42 -17.61
CA ARG A 210 5.01 12.20 -18.17
C ARG A 210 5.93 11.53 -17.15
N GLY A 211 5.91 10.20 -17.13
CA GLY A 211 6.77 9.42 -16.22
C GLY A 211 6.33 9.46 -14.76
N LEU A 212 7.04 8.68 -13.94
CA LEU A 212 6.82 8.62 -12.50
C LEU A 212 7.53 9.76 -11.79
N VAL A 213 6.95 10.19 -10.67
CA VAL A 213 7.63 11.11 -9.77
C VAL A 213 8.82 10.40 -9.14
N SER A 214 10.02 10.94 -9.36
CA SER A 214 11.25 10.45 -8.75
C SER A 214 11.43 10.99 -7.32
N GLU A 215 11.21 12.29 -7.14
CA GLU A 215 11.26 12.99 -5.86
C GLU A 215 10.21 14.10 -5.78
N VAL A 216 9.72 14.37 -4.57
CA VAL A 216 8.92 15.55 -4.25
C VAL A 216 9.77 16.49 -3.40
N VAL A 217 10.01 17.69 -3.91
CA VAL A 217 10.71 18.75 -3.17
C VAL A 217 9.67 19.51 -2.35
N ILE A 218 9.69 19.29 -1.04
CA ILE A 218 8.78 19.93 -0.08
C ILE A 218 9.34 21.31 0.31
N VAL A 219 10.60 21.35 0.77
CA VAL A 219 11.36 22.58 0.97
C VAL A 219 12.57 22.54 0.05
N PRO A 220 12.74 23.53 -0.85
CA PRO A 220 13.93 23.62 -1.67
C PRO A 220 15.20 23.51 -0.83
N ASN A 221 16.07 22.56 -1.18
CA ASN A 221 17.36 22.30 -0.52
C ASN A 221 17.31 21.82 0.95
N LEU A 222 16.14 21.53 1.52
CA LEU A 222 16.03 21.09 2.93
C LEU A 222 15.25 19.77 3.08
N VAL A 223 14.09 19.63 2.41
CA VAL A 223 13.23 18.43 2.55
C VAL A 223 12.88 17.88 1.18
N LYS A 224 13.36 16.66 0.91
CA LYS A 224 13.05 15.87 -0.28
C LYS A 224 12.42 14.54 0.13
N LEU A 225 11.31 14.18 -0.49
CA LEU A 225 10.73 12.85 -0.39
C LEU A 225 11.05 12.08 -1.66
N GLU A 226 11.92 11.09 -1.55
CA GLU A 226 12.17 10.15 -2.64
C GLU A 226 10.94 9.27 -2.84
N GLN A 227 10.48 9.18 -4.09
CA GLN A 227 9.31 8.44 -4.52
C GLN A 227 9.75 7.23 -5.35
N TYR A 228 9.16 7.00 -6.52
CA TYR A 228 9.35 5.78 -7.31
C TYR A 228 10.75 5.64 -7.94
N GLY A 229 11.59 6.69 -7.92
CA GLY A 229 12.95 6.66 -8.46
C GLY A 229 13.80 5.54 -7.86
N ARG A 230 13.84 5.44 -6.52
CA ARG A 230 14.57 4.38 -5.80
C ARG A 230 14.15 2.96 -6.16
N LEU A 231 12.87 2.78 -6.52
CA LEU A 231 12.36 1.48 -6.92
C LEU A 231 12.91 1.12 -8.29
N GLY A 232 12.79 2.02 -9.27
CA GLY A 232 13.34 1.80 -10.61
C GLY A 232 14.85 1.54 -10.60
N ASP A 233 15.60 2.29 -9.79
CA ASP A 233 17.06 2.12 -9.66
C ASP A 233 17.40 0.76 -9.04
N TYR A 234 16.62 0.29 -8.05
CA TYR A 234 16.74 -1.06 -7.53
C TYR A 234 16.50 -2.16 -8.60
N PHE A 235 15.54 -1.95 -9.51
CA PHE A 235 15.30 -2.89 -10.60
C PHE A 235 16.48 -2.95 -11.57
N GLU A 236 17.04 -1.81 -11.95
CA GLU A 236 18.16 -1.75 -12.89
C GLU A 236 19.47 -2.20 -12.27
N GLU A 237 19.86 -1.62 -11.12
CA GLU A 237 21.14 -1.89 -10.47
C GLU A 237 21.12 -3.20 -9.67
N GLY A 238 20.02 -3.46 -8.95
CA GLY A 238 19.89 -4.62 -8.07
C GLY A 238 19.48 -5.90 -8.81
N LEU A 239 18.53 -5.80 -9.74
CA LEU A 239 17.94 -6.98 -10.43
C LEU A 239 18.34 -7.09 -11.91
N GLY A 240 19.01 -6.09 -12.47
CA GLY A 240 19.53 -6.05 -13.84
C GLY A 240 18.47 -5.79 -14.92
N TYR A 241 17.31 -5.26 -14.58
CA TYR A 241 16.31 -4.83 -15.56
C TYR A 241 16.81 -3.64 -16.39
N GLU A 242 16.15 -3.37 -17.51
CA GLU A 242 16.46 -2.29 -18.45
C GLU A 242 15.16 -1.55 -18.79
N ARG A 243 15.09 -0.26 -18.43
CA ARG A 243 13.95 0.62 -18.77
C ARG A 243 13.67 0.62 -20.28
N GLY A 244 12.39 0.50 -20.65
CA GLY A 244 11.92 0.46 -22.04
C GLY A 244 12.11 -0.88 -22.76
N LYS A 245 12.75 -1.88 -22.12
CA LYS A 245 12.95 -3.22 -22.70
C LYS A 245 12.23 -4.32 -21.92
N ASN A 246 12.46 -4.40 -20.62
CA ASN A 246 11.82 -5.35 -19.72
C ASN A 246 11.33 -4.71 -18.41
N LEU A 247 11.61 -3.42 -18.20
CA LEU A 247 11.03 -2.60 -17.15
C LEU A 247 10.29 -1.42 -17.79
N PHE A 248 9.02 -1.25 -17.43
CA PHE A 248 8.17 -0.21 -17.96
C PHE A 248 7.49 0.54 -16.82
N GLU A 249 7.27 1.82 -17.00
CA GLU A 249 6.70 2.70 -16.00
C GLU A 249 5.43 3.32 -16.59
N PHE A 250 4.28 3.06 -15.96
CA PHE A 250 3.01 3.57 -16.44
C PHE A 250 2.59 4.85 -15.69
N ALA A 251 2.77 5.99 -16.34
CA ALA A 251 2.29 7.27 -15.84
C ALA A 251 0.85 7.53 -16.28
N TYR A 252 0.03 8.08 -15.38
CA TYR A 252 -1.37 8.40 -15.66
C TYR A 252 -1.86 9.62 -14.86
N ASP A 253 -2.94 10.27 -15.31
CA ASP A 253 -3.59 11.33 -14.54
C ASP A 253 -4.33 10.72 -13.35
N TRP A 254 -3.71 10.75 -12.18
CA TRP A 254 -4.23 10.11 -10.96
C TRP A 254 -5.50 10.75 -10.40
N ARG A 255 -5.98 11.86 -10.98
CA ARG A 255 -7.23 12.53 -10.63
C ARG A 255 -8.46 11.88 -11.28
N GLN A 256 -8.28 11.28 -12.45
CA GLN A 256 -9.37 10.81 -13.29
C GLN A 256 -9.98 9.49 -12.77
N ASP A 257 -11.05 9.05 -13.42
CA ASP A 257 -11.67 7.75 -13.15
C ASP A 257 -10.67 6.60 -13.39
N VAL A 258 -10.51 5.72 -12.40
CA VAL A 258 -9.63 4.53 -12.45
C VAL A 258 -9.88 3.67 -13.69
N ARG A 259 -11.12 3.61 -14.20
CA ARG A 259 -11.49 2.86 -15.40
C ARG A 259 -10.82 3.42 -16.65
N ILE A 260 -10.65 4.74 -16.73
CA ILE A 260 -9.91 5.41 -17.82
C ILE A 260 -8.44 5.04 -17.71
N SER A 261 -7.85 5.18 -16.53
CA SER A 261 -6.43 4.85 -16.29
C SER A 261 -6.12 3.38 -16.59
N ALA A 262 -7.04 2.46 -16.27
CA ALA A 262 -6.88 1.04 -16.55
C ALA A 262 -6.93 0.70 -18.05
N ARG A 263 -7.77 1.41 -18.83
CA ARG A 263 -7.76 1.29 -20.30
C ARG A 263 -6.48 1.85 -20.90
N GLN A 264 -6.03 3.01 -20.41
CA GLN A 264 -4.75 3.61 -20.81
C GLN A 264 -3.55 2.70 -20.49
N LEU A 265 -3.58 1.96 -19.36
CA LEU A 265 -2.57 0.95 -19.04
C LEU A 265 -2.54 -0.16 -20.11
N GLY A 266 -3.72 -0.64 -20.52
CA GLY A 266 -3.83 -1.61 -21.62
C GLY A 266 -3.28 -1.08 -22.94
N GLU A 267 -3.60 0.16 -23.30
CA GLU A 267 -3.09 0.83 -24.50
C GLU A 267 -1.57 1.00 -24.46
N ALA A 268 -1.01 1.41 -23.31
CA ALA A 268 0.44 1.55 -23.13
C ALA A 268 1.16 0.21 -23.28
N ILE A 269 0.64 -0.87 -22.69
CA ILE A 269 1.20 -2.23 -22.83
C ILE A 269 1.25 -2.66 -24.30
N GLU A 270 0.23 -2.37 -25.09
CA GLU A 270 0.22 -2.65 -26.53
C GLU A 270 1.23 -1.78 -27.30
N GLN A 271 1.30 -0.49 -26.99
CA GLN A 271 2.23 0.45 -27.62
C GLN A 271 3.70 0.07 -27.37
N TRP A 272 4.01 -0.38 -26.16
CA TRP A 272 5.33 -0.89 -25.78
C TRP A 272 5.64 -2.26 -26.39
N LYS A 273 4.67 -2.92 -27.03
CA LYS A 273 4.81 -4.24 -27.65
C LYS A 273 5.33 -5.30 -26.66
N ILE A 274 4.90 -5.20 -25.41
CA ILE A 274 5.27 -6.15 -24.35
C ILE A 274 4.71 -7.52 -24.73
N LYS A 275 5.56 -8.54 -24.76
CA LYS A 275 5.13 -9.92 -24.99
C LYS A 275 4.64 -10.53 -23.68
N PRO A 276 3.36 -10.95 -23.60
CA PRO A 276 2.87 -11.69 -22.44
C PRO A 276 3.63 -13.02 -22.22
N PRO A 277 3.64 -13.54 -20.98
CA PRO A 277 3.02 -12.94 -19.81
C PRO A 277 3.94 -11.88 -19.16
N LEU A 278 3.34 -10.88 -18.51
CA LEU A 278 4.03 -9.79 -17.78
C LEU A 278 3.61 -9.73 -16.31
N ILE A 279 4.39 -9.03 -15.48
CA ILE A 279 4.12 -8.83 -14.05
C ILE A 279 3.76 -7.36 -13.82
N LEU A 280 2.68 -7.11 -13.09
CA LEU A 280 2.33 -5.75 -12.65
C LEU A 280 2.74 -5.56 -11.20
N ILE A 281 3.47 -4.47 -10.94
CA ILE A 281 3.81 -4.03 -9.59
C ILE A 281 3.10 -2.71 -9.37
N ALA A 282 2.14 -2.72 -8.47
CA ALA A 282 1.24 -1.60 -8.29
C ALA A 282 1.32 -1.07 -6.87
N HIS A 283 1.26 0.24 -6.70
CA HIS A 283 1.23 0.88 -5.39
C HIS A 283 -0.05 1.69 -5.19
N SER A 284 -0.65 1.61 -3.99
CA SER A 284 -1.79 2.44 -3.57
C SER A 284 -2.92 2.47 -4.61
N LEU A 285 -3.36 3.62 -5.10
CA LEU A 285 -4.38 3.75 -6.16
C LEU A 285 -4.06 2.91 -7.41
N GLY A 286 -2.78 2.77 -7.77
CA GLY A 286 -2.32 1.96 -8.89
C GLY A 286 -2.72 0.49 -8.77
N CYS A 287 -2.93 -0.01 -7.55
CA CYS A 287 -3.45 -1.35 -7.31
C CYS A 287 -4.88 -1.51 -7.86
N LEU A 288 -5.71 -0.48 -7.73
CA LEU A 288 -7.06 -0.48 -8.29
C LEU A 288 -7.03 -0.37 -9.82
N VAL A 289 -6.13 0.45 -10.37
CA VAL A 289 -5.90 0.56 -11.83
C VAL A 289 -5.49 -0.81 -12.41
N SER A 290 -4.50 -1.46 -11.78
CA SER A 290 -3.97 -2.75 -12.23
C SER A 290 -5.00 -3.87 -12.13
N ARG A 291 -5.73 -3.94 -11.00
CA ARG A 291 -6.83 -4.91 -10.86
C ARG A 291 -7.93 -4.67 -11.87
N TYR A 292 -8.38 -3.43 -12.07
CA TYR A 292 -9.41 -3.14 -13.06
C TYR A 292 -8.96 -3.50 -14.47
N PHE A 293 -7.69 -3.27 -14.81
CA PHE A 293 -7.12 -3.71 -16.07
C PHE A 293 -7.21 -5.24 -16.24
N VAL A 294 -6.78 -6.00 -15.23
CA VAL A 294 -6.85 -7.47 -15.24
C VAL A 294 -8.29 -7.96 -15.36
N GLU A 295 -9.18 -7.50 -14.48
CA GLU A 295 -10.53 -8.06 -14.37
C GLU A 295 -11.49 -7.56 -15.47
N ARG A 296 -11.31 -6.32 -15.94
CA ARG A 296 -12.31 -5.62 -16.74
C ARG A 296 -11.79 -4.96 -18.02
N ALA A 297 -10.48 -4.79 -18.20
CA ALA A 297 -9.91 -4.12 -19.38
C ALA A 297 -8.89 -4.96 -20.17
N GLY A 298 -9.07 -6.29 -20.17
CA GLY A 298 -8.35 -7.20 -21.07
C GLY A 298 -6.98 -7.69 -20.57
N GLY A 299 -6.66 -7.46 -19.29
CA GLY A 299 -5.38 -7.88 -18.69
C GLY A 299 -5.31 -9.35 -18.26
N LYS A 300 -6.43 -10.03 -18.05
CA LYS A 300 -6.50 -11.42 -17.52
C LYS A 300 -5.56 -12.42 -18.20
N ASN A 301 -5.44 -12.38 -19.54
CA ASN A 301 -4.60 -13.31 -20.29
C ASN A 301 -3.18 -12.76 -20.58
N LYS A 302 -2.87 -11.55 -20.09
CA LYS A 302 -1.59 -10.86 -20.31
C LYS A 302 -0.73 -10.83 -19.05
N VAL A 303 -1.36 -10.79 -17.89
CA VAL A 303 -0.70 -10.64 -16.59
C VAL A 303 -0.52 -12.00 -15.93
N GLU A 304 0.73 -12.34 -15.61
CA GLU A 304 1.08 -13.55 -14.88
C GLU A 304 0.73 -13.44 -13.39
N ARG A 305 1.03 -12.27 -12.81
CA ARG A 305 0.97 -12.03 -11.38
C ARG A 305 0.80 -10.54 -11.08
N LEU A 306 0.03 -10.25 -10.03
CA LEU A 306 -0.10 -8.92 -9.43
C LEU A 306 0.70 -8.85 -8.12
N LEU A 307 1.60 -7.88 -8.01
CA LEU A 307 2.26 -7.51 -6.77
C LEU A 307 1.69 -6.17 -6.31
N LEU A 308 0.79 -6.22 -5.33
CA LEU A 308 -0.03 -5.08 -4.90
C LEU A 308 0.49 -4.53 -3.57
N VAL A 309 1.08 -3.34 -3.61
CA VAL A 309 1.71 -2.67 -2.46
C VAL A 309 0.75 -1.63 -1.89
N GLY A 310 0.27 -1.83 -0.67
CA GLY A 310 -0.63 -0.89 0.02
C GLY A 310 -1.92 -0.60 -0.76
N GLY A 311 -2.54 -1.59 -1.39
CA GLY A 311 -3.72 -1.36 -2.24
C GLY A 311 -5.02 -1.08 -1.44
N PRO A 312 -5.81 -0.03 -1.72
CA PRO A 312 -7.07 0.25 -1.02
C PRO A 312 -8.23 -0.59 -1.55
N HIS A 313 -8.13 -1.92 -1.48
CA HIS A 313 -9.07 -2.84 -2.11
C HIS A 313 -10.49 -2.74 -1.55
N TYR A 314 -10.62 -2.47 -0.25
CA TYR A 314 -11.91 -2.20 0.39
C TYR A 314 -12.08 -0.72 0.77
N GLY A 315 -11.16 0.15 0.32
CA GLY A 315 -11.20 1.60 0.52
C GLY A 315 -10.54 2.12 1.80
N VAL A 316 -10.52 3.44 1.94
CA VAL A 316 -9.67 4.13 2.90
C VAL A 316 -10.54 4.99 3.81
N PRO A 317 -10.73 4.65 5.10
CA PRO A 317 -11.48 5.50 6.02
C PRO A 317 -10.95 6.95 6.07
N GLN A 318 -9.63 7.12 5.94
CA GLN A 318 -8.94 8.40 5.88
C GLN A 318 -9.29 9.27 4.65
N SER A 319 -9.96 8.74 3.62
CA SER A 319 -10.37 9.56 2.46
C SER A 319 -11.50 10.55 2.79
N LEU A 320 -12.35 10.23 3.78
CA LEU A 320 -13.48 11.06 4.19
C LEU A 320 -13.07 12.44 4.73
N PRO A 321 -12.12 12.56 5.70
CA PRO A 321 -11.63 13.86 6.15
C PRO A 321 -11.18 14.77 5.00
N GLY A 322 -10.49 14.21 4.01
CA GLY A 322 -10.01 14.94 2.82
C GLY A 322 -11.15 15.55 2.00
N LEU A 323 -12.28 14.86 1.89
CA LEU A 323 -13.46 15.33 1.15
C LEU A 323 -14.35 16.29 1.98
N LEU A 324 -14.41 16.13 3.30
CA LEU A 324 -15.30 16.91 4.16
C LEU A 324 -14.76 18.29 4.53
N TYR A 325 -13.52 18.36 5.01
CA TYR A 325 -12.92 19.60 5.52
C TYR A 325 -11.43 19.73 5.19
N GLY A 326 -10.85 18.78 4.43
CA GLY A 326 -9.49 18.89 3.92
C GLY A 326 -8.46 18.64 4.99
N GLN A 327 -8.32 17.40 5.47
CA GLN A 327 -7.20 17.07 6.34
C GLN A 327 -5.90 17.05 5.53
N GLY A 328 -4.82 17.62 6.08
CA GLY A 328 -3.55 17.81 5.39
C GLY A 328 -2.99 16.50 4.83
N LEU A 329 -2.91 16.44 3.50
CA LEU A 329 -2.40 15.28 2.73
C LEU A 329 -0.88 15.10 2.83
N LEU A 330 -0.19 16.11 3.36
CA LEU A 330 1.24 16.11 3.66
C LEU A 330 1.45 16.05 5.18
N PRO A 331 2.59 15.54 5.67
CA PRO A 331 2.89 15.29 7.10
C PRO A 331 2.79 16.50 8.05
N PHE A 332 2.36 17.65 7.55
CA PHE A 332 2.41 18.95 8.20
C PHE A 332 1.06 19.66 8.26
N GLY A 333 -0.06 19.04 7.85
CA GLY A 333 -1.39 19.69 7.96
C GLY A 333 -1.64 20.87 6.99
N LEU A 334 -0.69 21.14 6.09
CA LEU A 334 -0.39 22.46 5.55
C LEU A 334 -1.37 23.11 4.56
N LEU A 335 -2.40 22.39 4.08
CA LEU A 335 -3.04 22.74 2.80
C LEU A 335 -4.55 22.48 2.74
N GLY A 336 -5.18 22.30 3.89
CA GLY A 336 -6.44 21.55 4.02
C GLY A 336 -7.54 21.89 3.03
N GLU A 337 -8.09 23.11 3.09
CA GLU A 337 -9.22 23.50 2.25
C GLU A 337 -8.84 23.64 0.77
N ARG A 338 -7.62 24.10 0.46
CA ARG A 338 -7.16 24.24 -0.93
C ARG A 338 -6.96 22.88 -1.60
N VAL A 339 -6.37 21.92 -0.90
CA VAL A 339 -6.28 20.52 -1.36
C VAL A 339 -7.67 19.93 -1.50
N ARG A 340 -8.57 20.19 -0.54
CA ARG A 340 -9.95 19.72 -0.61
C ARG A 340 -10.66 20.21 -1.87
N GLN A 341 -10.50 21.48 -2.25
CA GLN A 341 -11.08 22.01 -3.50
C GLN A 341 -10.65 21.22 -4.74
N VAL A 342 -9.45 20.65 -4.74
CA VAL A 342 -8.99 19.72 -5.78
C VAL A 342 -9.61 18.34 -5.58
N LEU A 343 -9.50 17.75 -4.38
CA LEU A 343 -9.97 16.38 -4.10
C LEU A 343 -11.45 16.16 -4.42
N ILE A 344 -12.32 17.12 -4.09
CA ILE A 344 -13.78 17.01 -4.31
C ILE A 344 -14.17 17.03 -5.81
N THR A 345 -13.19 17.19 -6.71
CA THR A 345 -13.39 17.14 -8.16
C THR A 345 -12.87 15.86 -8.79
N MET A 346 -12.10 15.05 -8.05
CA MET A 346 -11.40 13.87 -8.58
C MET A 346 -12.27 12.61 -8.48
N PRO A 347 -12.69 11.97 -9.59
CA PRO A 347 -13.34 10.66 -9.53
C PRO A 347 -12.58 9.61 -8.70
N SER A 348 -11.24 9.58 -8.80
CA SER A 348 -10.42 8.61 -8.07
C SER A 348 -10.51 8.76 -6.55
N ALA A 349 -10.71 9.97 -6.02
CA ALA A 349 -10.84 10.22 -4.59
C ALA A 349 -12.14 9.62 -4.01
N TYR A 350 -13.19 9.50 -4.82
CA TYR A 350 -14.44 8.82 -4.45
C TYR A 350 -14.32 7.30 -4.64
N GLN A 351 -13.59 6.84 -5.65
CA GLN A 351 -13.38 5.41 -5.93
C GLN A 351 -12.56 4.68 -4.86
N ILE A 352 -11.89 5.41 -3.96
CA ILE A 352 -11.20 4.84 -2.79
C ILE A 352 -12.02 4.91 -1.50
N LEU A 353 -13.27 5.38 -1.52
CA LEU A 353 -14.14 5.37 -0.33
C LEU A 353 -14.32 3.94 0.22
N PRO A 354 -14.49 3.79 1.55
CA PRO A 354 -14.61 2.49 2.19
C PRO A 354 -15.88 1.75 1.76
N THR A 355 -15.73 0.46 1.50
CA THR A 355 -16.81 -0.48 1.15
C THR A 355 -17.14 -1.45 2.30
N PHE A 356 -16.53 -1.25 3.47
CA PHE A 356 -16.76 -2.04 4.67
C PHE A 356 -17.35 -1.17 5.77
N PRO A 357 -18.13 -1.76 6.71
CA PRO A 357 -18.71 -1.02 7.82
C PRO A 357 -17.63 -0.43 8.72
N CYS A 358 -17.38 0.87 8.58
CA CYS A 358 -16.41 1.61 9.40
C CYS A 358 -16.92 2.99 9.82
N ILE A 359 -18.05 3.45 9.28
CA ILE A 359 -18.67 4.73 9.60
C ILE A 359 -19.98 4.45 10.32
N TYR A 360 -20.17 5.05 11.49
CA TYR A 360 -21.35 4.84 12.33
C TYR A 360 -21.99 6.16 12.70
N ASP A 361 -23.31 6.21 12.83
CA ASP A 361 -24.03 7.39 13.31
C ASP A 361 -24.02 7.50 14.85
N GLN A 362 -24.68 8.53 15.39
CA GLN A 362 -24.80 8.74 16.84
C GLN A 362 -25.55 7.62 17.58
N ASN A 363 -26.30 6.78 16.88
CA ASN A 363 -27.02 5.63 17.41
C ASN A 363 -26.28 4.31 17.18
N ASN A 364 -25.02 4.37 16.73
CA ASN A 364 -24.19 3.22 16.39
C ASN A 364 -24.71 2.39 15.20
N GLN A 365 -25.53 3.01 14.32
CA GLN A 365 -25.95 2.42 13.06
C GLN A 365 -24.89 2.65 11.99
N ALA A 366 -24.49 1.59 11.29
CA ALA A 366 -23.52 1.69 10.19
C ALA A 366 -24.08 2.54 9.04
N ILE A 367 -23.26 3.46 8.52
CA ILE A 367 -23.53 4.28 7.34
C ILE A 367 -22.65 3.76 6.19
N ASP A 368 -23.30 3.33 5.11
CA ASP A 368 -22.62 3.13 3.85
C ASP A 368 -22.51 4.48 3.12
N VAL A 369 -21.28 4.99 2.99
CA VAL A 369 -21.00 6.29 2.38
C VAL A 369 -21.06 6.28 0.85
N LEU A 370 -21.05 5.10 0.24
CA LEU A 370 -21.26 4.94 -1.20
C LEU A 370 -22.75 4.88 -1.53
N GLU A 371 -23.58 4.29 -0.66
CA GLU A 371 -25.04 4.24 -0.83
C GLU A 371 -25.73 5.54 -0.39
N ASN A 372 -25.32 6.11 0.74
CA ASN A 372 -25.82 7.40 1.21
C ASN A 372 -25.08 8.53 0.48
N GLU A 373 -25.76 9.32 -0.33
CA GLU A 373 -25.18 10.48 -1.03
C GLU A 373 -25.46 11.83 -0.35
N THR A 374 -26.16 11.84 0.79
CA THR A 374 -26.62 13.08 1.45
C THR A 374 -25.52 13.78 2.25
N TRP A 375 -24.37 13.13 2.43
CA TRP A 375 -23.22 13.69 3.13
C TRP A 375 -22.32 14.56 2.25
N VAL A 376 -22.53 14.56 0.94
CA VAL A 376 -21.89 15.48 -0.01
C VAL A 376 -22.91 16.46 -0.60
N ALA A 377 -22.41 17.59 -1.10
CA ALA A 377 -23.25 18.53 -1.83
C ALA A 377 -23.76 17.91 -3.14
N GLU A 378 -24.89 18.41 -3.64
CA GLU A 378 -25.58 17.86 -4.81
C GLU A 378 -24.67 17.71 -6.04
N LYS A 379 -23.81 18.70 -6.27
CA LYS A 379 -22.82 18.69 -7.36
C LYS A 379 -21.81 17.52 -7.30
N GLN A 380 -21.56 16.94 -6.13
CA GLN A 380 -20.63 15.81 -5.93
C GLN A 380 -21.33 14.44 -6.03
N ARG A 381 -22.65 14.37 -5.94
CA ARG A 381 -23.39 13.09 -5.93
C ARG A 381 -23.13 12.22 -7.17
N PRO A 382 -22.95 12.77 -8.39
CA PRO A 382 -22.54 11.96 -9.54
C PRO A 382 -21.23 11.19 -9.32
N LEU A 383 -20.26 11.76 -8.59
CA LEU A 383 -18.99 11.09 -8.30
C LEU A 383 -19.15 9.92 -7.31
N ILE A 384 -20.10 10.00 -6.37
CA ILE A 384 -20.46 8.88 -5.50
C ILE A 384 -21.06 7.73 -6.31
N ARG A 385 -21.99 8.05 -7.23
CA ARG A 385 -22.63 7.03 -8.09
C ARG A 385 -21.60 6.35 -8.99
N LEU A 386 -20.72 7.14 -9.59
CA LEU A 386 -19.57 6.64 -10.37
C LEU A 386 -18.66 5.72 -9.54
N ALA A 387 -18.36 6.10 -8.30
CA ALA A 387 -17.55 5.28 -7.40
C ALA A 387 -18.26 3.96 -7.02
N ARG A 388 -19.57 4.02 -6.76
CA ARG A 388 -20.40 2.85 -6.47
C ARG A 388 -20.40 1.85 -7.62
N GLU A 389 -20.66 2.32 -8.85
CA GLU A 389 -20.61 1.51 -10.07
C GLU A 389 -19.22 0.86 -10.23
N PHE A 390 -18.16 1.64 -10.12
CA PHE A 390 -16.79 1.12 -10.19
C PHE A 390 -16.51 0.02 -9.17
N ARG A 391 -16.94 0.17 -7.91
CA ARG A 391 -16.72 -0.84 -6.87
C ARG A 391 -17.50 -2.13 -7.16
N GLN A 392 -18.74 -2.00 -7.65
CA GLN A 392 -19.55 -3.14 -8.06
C GLN A 392 -18.93 -3.87 -9.27
N GLU A 393 -18.42 -3.12 -10.25
CA GLU A 393 -17.70 -3.67 -11.40
C GLU A 393 -16.42 -4.39 -10.98
N LEU A 394 -15.56 -3.77 -10.15
CA LEU A 394 -14.26 -4.34 -9.79
C LEU A 394 -14.38 -5.60 -8.92
N GLY A 395 -15.30 -5.59 -7.94
CA GLY A 395 -15.41 -6.66 -6.95
C GLY A 395 -14.15 -6.84 -6.08
N THR A 396 -14.09 -7.96 -5.36
CA THR A 396 -13.06 -8.26 -4.34
C THR A 396 -12.10 -9.38 -4.73
N HIS A 397 -12.37 -10.07 -5.83
CA HIS A 397 -11.57 -11.18 -6.33
C HIS A 397 -10.42 -10.69 -7.23
N SER A 398 -9.41 -11.55 -7.42
CA SER A 398 -8.45 -11.42 -8.51
C SER A 398 -8.38 -12.72 -9.30
N SER A 399 -8.48 -12.63 -10.61
CA SER A 399 -8.45 -13.78 -11.53
C SER A 399 -7.04 -14.25 -11.88
N VAL A 400 -6.01 -13.62 -11.32
CA VAL A 400 -4.60 -13.99 -11.48
C VAL A 400 -3.92 -14.11 -10.12
N PRO A 401 -2.83 -14.90 -10.00
CA PRO A 401 -2.02 -14.96 -8.79
C PRO A 401 -1.68 -13.56 -8.27
N THR A 402 -1.92 -13.33 -6.98
CA THR A 402 -1.80 -12.00 -6.37
C THR A 402 -1.06 -12.09 -5.05
N VAL A 403 -0.15 -11.14 -4.82
CA VAL A 403 0.51 -10.90 -3.53
C VAL A 403 0.05 -9.55 -2.98
N SER A 404 -0.59 -9.56 -1.82
CA SER A 404 -0.90 -8.37 -1.03
C SER A 404 0.28 -8.04 -0.13
N ILE A 405 1.05 -7.01 -0.51
CA ILE A 405 2.13 -6.43 0.29
C ILE A 405 1.56 -5.23 1.03
N PHE A 406 1.57 -5.21 2.36
CA PHE A 406 0.86 -4.17 3.12
C PHE A 406 1.57 -3.79 4.42
N GLY A 407 1.35 -2.54 4.85
CA GLY A 407 1.91 -2.04 6.09
C GLY A 407 1.05 -2.39 7.32
N TYR A 408 1.69 -2.54 8.47
CA TYR A 408 1.03 -2.70 9.78
C TYR A 408 1.86 -2.03 10.88
N GLY A 409 1.30 -1.95 12.09
CA GLY A 409 2.00 -1.46 13.29
C GLY A 409 1.91 0.06 13.49
N LEU A 410 1.29 0.80 12.58
CA LEU A 410 1.23 2.25 12.60
C LEU A 410 -0.19 2.76 12.89
N LYS A 411 -0.28 3.86 13.63
CA LYS A 411 -1.54 4.53 13.95
C LYS A 411 -2.25 4.92 12.66
N THR A 412 -3.35 4.24 12.36
CA THR A 412 -4.09 4.31 11.11
C THR A 412 -5.56 4.52 11.40
N THR A 413 -6.22 5.38 10.62
CA THR A 413 -7.66 5.61 10.72
C THR A 413 -8.43 4.35 10.31
N THR A 414 -9.21 3.80 11.24
CA THR A 414 -9.98 2.57 11.03
C THR A 414 -11.47 2.81 10.81
N GLY A 415 -11.97 4.00 11.14
CA GLY A 415 -13.38 4.33 11.05
C GLY A 415 -13.71 5.72 11.57
N ALA A 416 -15.01 6.02 11.66
CA ALA A 416 -15.51 7.26 12.20
C ALA A 416 -16.91 7.13 12.81
N ARG A 417 -17.21 7.97 13.80
CA ARG A 417 -18.55 8.23 14.31
C ARG A 417 -19.03 9.60 13.84
N VAL A 418 -20.23 9.65 13.28
CA VAL A 418 -20.83 10.85 12.70
C VAL A 418 -22.06 11.25 13.51
N GLN A 419 -22.18 12.53 13.84
CA GLN A 419 -23.41 13.13 14.35
C GLN A 419 -24.06 13.91 13.23
N ARG A 420 -25.37 13.71 13.02
CA ARG A 420 -26.15 14.42 12.00
C ARG A 420 -27.03 15.50 12.62
N ASN A 421 -27.22 16.62 11.92
CA ASN A 421 -28.20 17.64 12.28
C ASN A 421 -29.64 17.19 11.98
N ALA A 422 -30.62 18.02 12.32
CA ALA A 422 -32.04 17.75 12.10
C ALA A 422 -32.39 17.53 10.61
N GLU A 423 -31.60 18.12 9.71
CA GLU A 423 -31.71 18.00 8.25
C GLU A 423 -30.99 16.75 7.69
N GLY A 424 -30.40 15.92 8.55
CA GLY A 424 -29.71 14.69 8.17
C GLY A 424 -28.31 14.87 7.57
N GLN A 425 -27.77 16.09 7.60
CA GLN A 425 -26.41 16.43 7.18
C GLN A 425 -25.41 16.17 8.30
N TRP A 426 -24.16 15.91 7.94
CA TRP A 426 -23.10 15.64 8.90
C TRP A 426 -22.74 16.93 9.64
N GLN A 427 -22.84 16.92 10.97
CA GLN A 427 -22.54 18.04 11.84
C GLN A 427 -21.19 17.87 12.56
N LYS A 428 -20.89 16.64 13.02
CA LYS A 428 -19.64 16.30 13.71
C LYS A 428 -19.15 14.95 13.24
N VAL A 429 -17.83 14.80 13.09
CA VAL A 429 -17.19 13.52 12.75
C VAL A 429 -16.02 13.26 13.69
N GLU A 430 -16.01 12.10 14.33
CA GLU A 430 -14.99 11.64 15.26
C GLU A 430 -14.31 10.38 14.71
N PHE A 431 -13.03 10.47 14.38
CA PHE A 431 -12.29 9.36 13.77
C PHE A 431 -11.74 8.39 14.83
N THR A 432 -11.79 7.09 14.51
CA THR A 432 -11.18 6.02 15.31
C THR A 432 -9.88 5.57 14.68
N TYR A 433 -8.92 5.17 15.52
CA TYR A 433 -7.58 4.78 15.09
C TYR A 433 -7.17 3.47 15.76
N ASP A 434 -6.35 2.68 15.06
CA ASP A 434 -5.67 1.49 15.58
C ASP A 434 -4.29 1.38 14.93
N THR A 435 -3.47 0.42 15.37
CA THR A 435 -2.16 0.06 14.84
C THR A 435 -2.23 -0.97 13.69
N GLY A 436 -3.43 -1.46 13.35
CA GLY A 436 -3.65 -2.41 12.24
C GLY A 436 -3.62 -1.75 10.86
N GLY A 437 -2.52 -1.08 10.50
CA GLY A 437 -2.37 -0.43 9.19
C GLY A 437 -1.05 0.30 9.02
N ASP A 438 -0.95 1.02 7.91
CA ASP A 438 0.31 1.61 7.41
C ASP A 438 0.42 3.13 7.61
N ASP A 439 -0.41 3.74 8.46
CA ASP A 439 -0.66 5.19 8.66
C ASP A 439 -1.74 5.81 7.76
N THR A 440 -2.08 5.14 6.65
CA THR A 440 -3.05 5.64 5.68
C THR A 440 -4.20 4.64 5.48
N ILE A 441 -3.87 3.37 5.28
CA ILE A 441 -4.80 2.30 4.90
C ILE A 441 -4.73 1.19 5.95
N PRO A 442 -5.89 0.79 6.53
CA PRO A 442 -5.92 -0.33 7.47
C PRO A 442 -5.65 -1.66 6.75
N ASP A 443 -5.02 -2.60 7.46
CA ASP A 443 -4.59 -3.89 6.89
C ASP A 443 -5.77 -4.73 6.35
N ASN A 444 -6.94 -4.62 6.97
CA ASN A 444 -8.19 -5.23 6.51
C ASN A 444 -8.67 -4.72 5.15
N SER A 445 -8.21 -3.55 4.71
CA SER A 445 -8.51 -2.98 3.39
C SER A 445 -7.48 -3.37 2.31
N THR A 446 -6.28 -3.77 2.72
CA THR A 446 -5.15 -4.08 1.82
C THR A 446 -5.03 -5.54 1.43
N VAL A 447 -5.55 -6.45 2.25
CA VAL A 447 -5.39 -7.89 2.02
C VAL A 447 -6.58 -8.45 1.28
N MET A 448 -6.34 -8.95 0.07
CA MET A 448 -7.36 -9.68 -0.69
C MET A 448 -7.50 -11.11 -0.18
N GLU A 449 -8.72 -11.64 -0.18
CA GLU A 449 -9.02 -12.95 0.41
C GLU A 449 -8.16 -14.07 -0.17
N GLU A 450 -7.98 -14.14 -1.49
CA GLU A 450 -7.25 -15.25 -2.14
C GLU A 450 -5.77 -14.96 -2.37
N SER A 451 -5.28 -13.80 -1.92
CA SER A 451 -3.88 -13.40 -2.11
C SER A 451 -2.91 -14.10 -1.16
N GLU A 452 -1.69 -14.33 -1.64
CA GLU A 452 -0.53 -14.45 -0.76
C GLU A 452 -0.34 -13.11 -0.03
N ILE A 453 0.18 -13.16 1.20
CA ILE A 453 0.38 -11.96 2.01
C ILE A 453 1.86 -11.69 2.25
N HIS A 454 2.23 -10.41 2.35
CA HIS A 454 3.54 -9.96 2.81
C HIS A 454 3.38 -8.72 3.72
N PRO A 455 3.16 -8.92 5.03
CA PRO A 455 3.03 -7.82 5.98
C PRO A 455 4.38 -7.15 6.22
N VAL A 456 4.45 -5.82 6.26
CA VAL A 456 5.69 -5.06 6.54
C VAL A 456 5.38 -3.98 7.58
N GLU A 457 6.27 -3.76 8.55
CA GLU A 457 6.07 -2.68 9.51
C GLU A 457 6.63 -1.38 8.93
N GLN A 458 5.83 -0.66 8.14
CA GLN A 458 6.28 0.51 7.38
C GLN A 458 5.14 1.46 7.03
N HIS A 459 5.47 2.75 6.91
CA HIS A 459 4.58 3.82 6.48
C HIS A 459 4.13 3.64 5.02
N HIS A 460 2.89 4.02 4.71
CA HIS A 460 2.28 3.88 3.39
C HIS A 460 3.18 4.43 2.27
N GLY A 461 3.62 5.67 2.45
CA GLY A 461 4.47 6.40 1.49
C GLY A 461 5.89 5.84 1.34
N SER A 462 6.29 4.85 2.15
CA SER A 462 7.63 4.27 2.17
C SER A 462 7.65 2.76 1.89
N LEU A 463 6.48 2.12 1.74
CA LEU A 463 6.38 0.68 1.52
C LEU A 463 7.23 0.22 0.32
N TYR A 464 7.19 0.94 -0.80
CA TYR A 464 7.87 0.54 -2.03
C TYR A 464 9.40 0.69 -2.00
N VAL A 465 9.97 1.43 -1.03
CA VAL A 465 11.43 1.54 -0.85
C VAL A 465 11.96 0.66 0.27
N ASP A 466 11.07 0.02 1.05
CA ASP A 466 11.43 -0.85 2.15
C ASP A 466 12.19 -2.09 1.65
N ASN A 467 13.24 -2.46 2.38
CA ASN A 467 14.09 -3.58 1.97
C ASN A 467 13.35 -4.93 2.06
N ASP A 468 12.40 -5.08 2.98
CA ASP A 468 11.55 -6.27 3.10
C ASP A 468 10.61 -6.41 1.88
N VAL A 469 10.13 -5.28 1.36
CA VAL A 469 9.37 -5.25 0.11
C VAL A 469 10.27 -5.57 -1.07
N LYS A 470 11.44 -4.93 -1.18
CA LYS A 470 12.44 -5.21 -2.24
C LYS A 470 12.82 -6.69 -2.29
N MET A 471 13.03 -7.31 -1.13
CA MET A 471 13.33 -8.73 -1.03
C MET A 471 12.16 -9.58 -1.51
N ARG A 472 10.93 -9.26 -1.11
CA ARG A 472 9.74 -9.94 -1.64
C ARG A 472 9.62 -9.81 -3.16
N LEU A 473 9.84 -8.61 -3.71
CA LEU A 473 9.84 -8.41 -5.16
C LEU A 473 10.90 -9.26 -5.85
N LYS A 474 12.13 -9.30 -5.33
CA LYS A 474 13.20 -10.17 -5.86
C LYS A 474 12.78 -11.64 -5.88
N LEU A 475 12.20 -12.15 -4.79
CA LEU A 475 11.71 -13.53 -4.73
C LEU A 475 10.64 -13.80 -5.78
N GLU A 476 9.66 -12.91 -5.93
CA GLU A 476 8.57 -13.10 -6.91
C GLU A 476 9.04 -13.07 -8.37
N LEU A 477 10.10 -12.30 -8.66
CA LEU A 477 10.66 -12.14 -10.00
C LEU A 477 11.70 -13.21 -10.36
N THR A 478 12.15 -13.99 -9.38
CA THR A 478 13.16 -15.05 -9.56
C THR A 478 12.60 -16.47 -9.35
N ARG A 479 11.40 -16.60 -8.78
CA ARG A 479 10.56 -17.81 -8.88
C ARG A 479 10.35 -18.20 -10.35
#